data_AF-A0A925A388-F1
#
_entry.id   AF-A0A925A388-F1
#
_cell.length_a   1.000
_cell.length_b   1.000
_cell.length_c   1.000
_cell.angle_alpha   90.00
_cell.angle_beta   90.00
_cell.angle_gamma   90.00
#
_symmetry.space_group_name_H-M   'P 1'
#
loop_
_entity.id
_entity.type
_entity.pdbx_description
1 polymer ?
#
loop_
_entity_poly.entity_id
_entity_poly.type
_entity_poly.pdbx_seq_one_letter_code
_entity_poly.pdbx_strand_id
1 'polypeptide(L)' 'DFLTSDQDVLLGRLDIAPTGGDPQVIDFWMSAEQFEYWSHTFLTVDVVKGRGSGFSVEAPEGVRFMIRSRLMQTVTPFM' A
#
# COMPACT_ATOMS: atom_id res chain seq x y z
N ASP A 1 8.93 -0.86 -16.61
CA ASP A 1 7.61 -1.38 -16.24
C ASP A 1 7.72 -2.31 -15.04
N PHE A 2 6.73 -2.26 -14.15
CA PHE A 2 6.62 -3.20 -13.04
C PHE A 2 6.16 -4.55 -13.58
N LEU A 3 6.87 -5.63 -13.24
CA LEU A 3 6.55 -6.98 -13.70
C LEU A 3 5.71 -7.67 -12.64
N THR A 4 4.49 -8.07 -13.01
CA THR A 4 3.58 -8.83 -12.14
C THR A 4 3.50 -10.28 -12.56
N SER A 5 3.27 -11.16 -11.59
CA SER A 5 3.08 -12.60 -11.73
C SER A 5 1.74 -13.03 -11.11
N ASP A 6 1.47 -14.34 -11.12
CA ASP A 6 0.35 -14.94 -10.39
C ASP A 6 0.53 -14.88 -8.86
N GLN A 7 1.73 -14.54 -8.38
CA GLN A 7 2.03 -14.32 -6.97
C GLN A 7 1.78 -12.88 -6.50
N ASP A 8 1.35 -11.98 -7.40
CA ASP A 8 1.06 -10.58 -7.08
C ASP A 8 -0.45 -10.35 -7.04
N VAL A 9 -0.98 -10.08 -5.85
CA VAL A 9 -2.40 -9.80 -5.63
C VAL A 9 -2.64 -8.28 -5.73
N LEU A 10 -3.43 -7.86 -6.72
CA LEU A 10 -3.88 -6.46 -6.82
C LEU A 10 -4.92 -6.19 -5.73
N LEU A 11 -4.55 -5.38 -4.75
CA LEU A 11 -5.45 -5.00 -3.65
C LEU A 11 -6.36 -3.84 -4.02
N GLY A 12 -5.89 -2.95 -4.90
CA GLY A 12 -6.69 -1.82 -5.34
C GLY A 12 -5.95 -0.82 -6.20
N ARG A 13 -6.71 0.18 -6.64
CA ARG A 13 -6.25 1.35 -7.40
C ARG A 13 -6.53 2.60 -6.58
N LEU A 14 -5.48 3.36 -6.31
CA LEU A 14 -5.54 4.55 -5.47
C LEU A 14 -5.31 5.77 -6.34
N ASP A 15 -6.24 6.71 -6.32
CA ASP A 15 -5.98 8.05 -6.85
C ASP A 15 -5.23 8.85 -5.79
N ILE A 16 -3.97 9.17 -6.08
CA ILE A 16 -3.09 9.93 -5.19
C ILE A 16 -3.00 11.40 -5.59
N ALA A 17 -3.82 11.85 -6.55
CA ALA A 17 -3.85 13.24 -6.94
C ALA A 17 -4.29 14.16 -5.79
N PRO A 18 -3.76 15.39 -5.71
CA PRO A 18 -4.32 16.42 -4.84
C PRO A 18 -5.80 16.66 -5.16
N THR A 19 -6.61 16.98 -4.15
CA THR A 19 -8.03 17.26 -4.33
C THR A 19 -8.27 18.34 -5.39
N GLY A 20 -9.01 18.01 -6.44
CA GLY A 20 -9.32 18.90 -7.55
C GLY A 20 -8.29 18.93 -8.68
N GLY A 21 -7.23 18.11 -8.60
CA GLY A 21 -6.29 17.85 -9.70
C GLY A 21 -6.76 16.73 -10.62
N ASP A 22 -6.00 16.51 -11.71
CA ASP A 22 -6.21 15.38 -12.60
C ASP A 22 -5.85 14.06 -11.90
N PRO A 23 -6.64 12.98 -12.07
CA PRO A 23 -6.39 11.70 -11.40
C PRO A 23 -5.00 11.14 -11.65
N GLN A 24 -4.35 10.71 -10.57
CA GLN A 24 -3.06 10.03 -10.59
C GLN A 24 -3.24 8.66 -9.96
N VAL A 25 -3.67 7.70 -10.78
CA VAL A 25 -4.00 6.36 -10.30
C VAL A 25 -2.73 5.51 -10.21
N ILE A 26 -2.51 4.90 -9.04
CA ILE A 26 -1.48 3.90 -8.81
C ILE A 26 -2.12 2.57 -8.39
N ASP A 27 -1.54 1.46 -8.84
CA ASP A 27 -1.92 0.13 -8.37
C ASP A 27 -1.20 -0.18 -7.04
N PHE A 28 -1.90 -0.82 -6.10
CA PHE A 28 -1.34 -1.31 -4.85
C PHE A 28 -1.35 -2.84 -4.83
N TRP A 29 -0.16 -3.44 -4.78
CA TRP A 29 0.05 -4.88 -4.89
C TRP A 29 0.58 -5.47 -3.58
N MET A 30 0.30 -6.75 -3.36
CA MET A 30 0.81 -7.53 -2.22
C MET A 30 1.18 -8.93 -2.69
N SER A 31 2.22 -9.54 -2.11
CA SER A 31 2.53 -10.93 -2.44
C SER A 31 1.41 -11.87 -1.96
N ALA A 32 1.20 -12.98 -2.65
CA ALA A 32 0.20 -13.98 -2.30
C ALA A 32 0.36 -14.50 -0.86
N GLU A 33 1.60 -14.74 -0.41
CA GLU A 33 1.91 -15.16 0.96
C GLU A 33 1.51 -14.10 2.00
N GLN A 34 1.82 -12.83 1.75
CA GLN A 34 1.41 -11.74 2.64
C GLN A 34 -0.12 -11.58 2.64
N PHE A 35 -0.76 -11.75 1.48
CA PHE A 35 -2.20 -11.67 1.36
C PHE A 35 -2.89 -12.77 2.17
N GLU A 36 -2.41 -14.02 2.08
CA GLU A 36 -2.92 -15.12 2.89
C GLU A 36 -2.88 -14.77 4.39
N TYR A 37 -1.76 -14.19 4.83
CA TYR A 37 -1.56 -13.82 6.23
C TYR A 37 -2.34 -12.57 6.68
N TRP A 38 -2.57 -11.58 5.82
CA TRP A 38 -3.13 -10.27 6.18
C TRP A 38 -4.52 -9.96 5.61
N SER A 39 -5.10 -10.83 4.80
CA SER A 39 -6.40 -10.62 4.13
C SER A 39 -7.56 -10.26 5.07
N HIS A 40 -7.44 -10.58 6.35
CA HIS A 40 -8.42 -10.29 7.39
C HIS A 40 -8.11 -9.00 8.18
N THR A 41 -7.28 -8.11 7.63
CA THR A 41 -6.86 -6.86 8.28
C THR A 41 -7.16 -5.62 7.44
N PHE A 42 -7.54 -4.53 8.10
CA PHE A 42 -7.46 -3.20 7.53
C PHE A 42 -6.02 -2.70 7.59
N LEU A 43 -5.48 -2.34 6.44
CA LEU A 43 -4.14 -1.79 6.31
C LEU A 43 -4.21 -0.27 6.15
N THR A 44 -3.45 0.45 6.96
CA THR A 44 -3.17 1.87 6.78
C THR A 44 -1.73 1.99 6.30
N VAL A 45 -1.53 2.60 5.14
CA VAL A 45 -0.21 2.91 4.58
C VAL A 45 0.04 4.40 4.83
N ASP A 46 1.14 4.70 5.50
CA ASP A 46 1.48 6.05 5.93
C ASP A 46 2.93 6.39 5.54
N VAL A 47 3.24 7.68 5.47
CA VAL A 47 4.59 8.21 5.21
C VAL A 47 5.05 8.98 6.44
N VAL A 48 6.08 8.46 7.11
CA VAL A 48 6.60 9.04 8.35
C VAL A 48 8.07 9.42 8.21
N LYS A 49 8.54 10.38 9.00
CA LYS A 49 9.96 10.73 9.06
C LYS A 49 10.79 9.53 9.53
N GLY A 50 11.92 9.28 8.88
CA GLY A 50 12.85 8.23 9.27
C GLY A 50 13.60 7.63 8.09
N ARG A 51 14.53 6.72 8.40
CA ARG A 51 15.27 5.97 7.38
C ARG A 51 14.40 4.85 6.82
N GLY A 52 14.16 4.87 5.51
CA GLY A 52 13.54 3.76 4.76
C GLY A 52 14.40 2.50 4.75
N SER A 53 13.82 1.39 4.26
CA SER A 53 14.59 0.17 3.98
C SER A 53 15.70 0.45 2.97
N GLY A 54 16.78 -0.36 2.97
CA GLY A 54 17.95 -0.15 2.10
C GLY A 54 17.64 -0.15 0.60
N PHE A 55 16.47 -0.64 0.19
CA PHE A 55 15.99 -0.68 -1.19
C PHE A 55 14.77 0.23 -1.45
N SER A 56 14.37 1.04 -0.47
CA SER A 56 13.19 1.91 -0.60
C SER A 56 13.54 3.19 -1.36
N VAL A 57 12.72 3.54 -2.35
CA VAL A 57 12.98 4.68 -3.25
C VAL A 57 12.91 6.02 -2.51
N GLU A 58 12.09 6.12 -1.47
CA GLU A 58 11.91 7.33 -0.67
C GLU A 58 13.03 7.56 0.36
N ALA A 59 13.96 6.61 0.54
CA ALA A 59 15.01 6.71 1.54
C ALA A 59 15.86 8.00 1.45
N PRO A 60 16.21 8.54 0.26
CA PRO A 60 16.91 9.82 0.13
C PRO A 60 16.10 11.03 0.61
N GLU A 61 14.77 10.93 0.65
CA GLU A 61 13.85 12.00 1.07
C GLU A 61 13.71 12.10 2.59
N GLY A 62 14.40 11.23 3.36
CA GLY A 62 14.37 11.24 4.83
C GLY A 62 13.04 10.78 5.43
N VAL A 63 12.20 10.11 4.63
CA VAL A 63 10.94 9.50 5.04
C VAL A 63 10.98 7.99 4.82
N ARG A 64 9.96 7.30 5.33
CA ARG A 64 9.72 5.88 5.09
C ARG A 64 8.24 5.57 5.06
N PHE A 65 7.86 4.53 4.32
CA PHE A 65 6.54 3.95 4.45
C PHE A 65 6.38 3.19 5.77
N MET A 66 5.20 3.31 6.39
CA MET A 66 4.80 2.60 7.59
C MET A 66 3.44 1.96 7.35
N ILE A 67 3.35 0.63 7.48
CA ILE A 67 2.09 -0.09 7.44
C ILE A 67 1.63 -0.36 8.87
N ARG A 68 0.38 0.02 9.17
CA ARG A 68 -0.31 -0.36 10.40
C ARG A 68 -1.49 -1.24 10.04
N SER A 69 -1.60 -2.38 10.71
CA SER A 69 -2.72 -3.28 10.54
C SER A 69 -3.63 -3.25 11.76
N ARG A 70 -4.93 -3.45 11.53
CA ARG A 70 -5.90 -3.78 12.56
C ARG A 70 -6.87 -4.83 12.04
N LEU A 71 -7.37 -5.69 12.92
CA LEU A 71 -8.33 -6.72 12.51
C LEU A 71 -9.59 -6.10 11.91
N MET A 72 -10.09 -6.71 10.84
CA MET A 72 -11.40 -6.37 10.31
C MET A 72 -12.48 -6.75 11.32
N GLN A 73 -13.40 -5.82 11.59
CA GLN A 73 -14.58 -6.07 12.43
C GLN A 73 -15.82 -6.41 11.58
N THR A 74 -15.79 -6.03 10.31
CA THR A 74 -16.82 -6.34 9.32
C THR A 74 -16.13 -6.62 8.00
N VAL A 75 -16.77 -7.40 7.13
CA VAL A 75 -16.32 -7.64 5.75
C VAL A 75 -16.68 -6.49 4.81
N THR A 76 -17.33 -5.45 5.32
CA THR A 76 -17.72 -4.28 4.54
C THR A 76 -16.49 -3.36 4.40
N PRO A 77 -16.09 -3.00 3.16
CA PRO A 77 -15.04 -2.01 2.94
C PRO A 77 -15.45 -0.64 3.51
N PHE A 78 -14.49 0.21 3.83
CA PHE A 78 -14.78 1.64 4.05
C PHE A 78 -15.27 2.23 2.73
N MET A 79 -16.52 2.72 2.69
CA MET A 79 -16.99 3.60 1.61
C MET A 79 -16.65 5.05 1.95
#